data_AF-A0A6B1DDH1-F1
#
_entry.id   AF-A0A6B1DDH1-F1
#
_cell.length_a   1.000
_cell.length_b   1.000
_cell.length_c   1.000
_cell.angle_alpha   90.00
_cell.angle_beta   90.00
_cell.angle_gamma   90.00
#
_symmetry.space_group_name_H-M   'P 1'
#
loop_
_entity.id
_entity.type
_entity.pdbx_description
1 polymer ?
#
loop_
_entity_poly.entity_id
_entity_poly.type
_entity_poly.pdbx_seq_one_letter_code
_entity_poly.pdbx_strand_id
1 'polypeptide(L)'
;MAVNSISDARRRKGQQLLDRQCWNWGRDIVRPEGNLLLEAGFLRRRPPEGETGSSCYTLALPDGDSLKLWGFGLLYGTSRKGGVFLNRYQFRPVWLASETTEEPIWKPDAIPTAQTPPSPRVPVDLTVAAIRRIADYEEWALARCGLEYRRTVLRQWKRPSKRLPPQALPQAWRALADAIDGQPHPEPV
;
A
#
# COMPACT_ATOMS: atom_id res chain seq x y z
N MET A 1 4.94 -21.63 9.60
CA MET A 1 5.88 -20.74 8.89
C MET A 1 5.17 -20.11 7.72
N ALA A 2 5.12 -18.76 7.61
CA ALA A 2 4.43 -18.10 6.51
C ALA A 2 5.14 -18.39 5.18
N VAL A 3 4.46 -19.09 4.26
CA VAL A 3 4.93 -19.37 2.90
C VAL A 3 5.22 -18.05 2.21
N ASN A 4 6.49 -17.78 1.94
CA ASN A 4 6.93 -16.53 1.30
C ASN A 4 6.72 -16.68 -0.20
N SER A 5 5.50 -16.46 -0.68
CA SER A 5 5.10 -16.68 -2.08
C SER A 5 5.68 -15.65 -3.06
N ILE A 6 6.15 -14.50 -2.56
CA ILE A 6 6.80 -13.46 -3.36
C ILE A 6 8.32 -13.61 -3.30
N SER A 7 8.97 -13.69 -4.47
CA SER A 7 10.42 -13.82 -4.55
C SER A 7 11.17 -12.62 -3.94
N ASP A 8 12.38 -12.84 -3.42
CA ASP A 8 13.21 -11.81 -2.80
C ASP A 8 13.46 -10.58 -3.71
N ALA A 9 13.67 -10.81 -5.00
CA ALA A 9 13.87 -9.73 -5.96
C ALA A 9 12.63 -8.83 -6.08
N ARG A 10 11.43 -9.44 -6.14
CA ARG A 10 10.15 -8.73 -6.21
C ARG A 10 9.85 -8.02 -4.89
N ARG A 11 10.15 -8.65 -3.75
CA ARG A 11 10.00 -8.04 -2.43
C ARG A 11 10.87 -6.78 -2.29
N ARG A 12 12.16 -6.86 -2.67
CA ARG A 12 13.06 -5.68 -2.67
C ARG A 12 12.55 -4.57 -3.58
N LYS A 13 12.02 -4.91 -4.76
CA LYS A 13 11.41 -3.93 -5.67
C LYS A 13 10.18 -3.27 -5.05
N GLY A 14 9.27 -4.06 -4.48
CA GLY A 14 8.06 -3.56 -3.81
C GLY A 14 8.38 -2.69 -2.60
N GLN A 15 9.38 -3.05 -1.80
CA GLN A 15 9.88 -2.24 -0.69
C GLN A 15 10.34 -0.85 -1.17
N GLN A 16 11.13 -0.79 -2.24
CA GLN A 16 11.59 0.49 -2.80
C GLN A 16 10.43 1.34 -3.32
N LEU A 17 9.45 0.73 -3.98
CA LEU A 17 8.27 1.43 -4.48
C LEU A 17 7.37 1.90 -3.34
N LEU A 18 7.11 1.07 -2.33
CA LEU A 18 6.24 1.40 -1.20
C LEU A 18 6.83 2.49 -0.32
N ASP A 19 8.15 2.43 -0.05
CA ASP A 19 8.82 3.49 0.70
C ASP A 19 8.70 4.86 0.02
N ARG A 20 8.86 4.89 -1.31
CA ARG A 20 8.62 6.07 -2.13
C ARG A 20 7.16 6.51 -2.09
N GLN A 21 6.23 5.57 -2.22
CA GLN A 21 4.80 5.88 -2.25
C GLN A 21 4.35 6.49 -0.92
N CYS A 22 4.82 5.96 0.21
CA CYS A 22 4.56 6.54 1.53
C CYS A 22 5.13 7.97 1.65
N TRP A 23 6.28 8.26 1.02
CA TRP A 23 6.78 9.64 0.93
C TRP A 23 5.86 10.53 0.12
N ASN A 24 5.42 10.08 -1.07
CA ASN A 24 4.48 10.80 -1.91
C ASN A 24 3.19 11.12 -1.13
N TRP A 25 2.56 10.13 -0.51
CA TRP A 25 1.36 10.33 0.32
C TRP A 25 1.58 11.31 1.47
N GLY A 26 2.74 11.24 2.13
CA GLY A 26 3.10 12.21 3.16
C GLY A 26 3.09 13.65 2.63
N ARG A 27 3.58 13.87 1.42
CA ARG A 27 3.58 15.19 0.74
C ARG A 27 2.20 15.57 0.19
N ASP A 28 1.40 14.59 -0.21
CA ASP A 28 0.01 14.76 -0.66
C ASP A 28 -0.89 15.26 0.48
N ILE A 29 -0.62 14.81 1.70
CA ILE A 29 -1.37 15.18 2.90
C ILE A 29 -1.08 16.62 3.34
N VAL A 30 0.18 17.07 3.24
CA VAL A 30 0.64 18.40 3.73
C VAL A 30 0.75 19.43 2.61
N ARG A 31 0.15 19.15 1.45
CA ARG A 31 0.13 20.05 0.31
C ARG A 31 -0.65 21.34 0.68
N PRO A 32 -0.14 22.54 0.31
CA PRO A 32 -0.78 23.81 0.66
C PRO A 32 -2.24 23.95 0.20
N GLU A 33 -2.56 23.41 -0.97
CA GLU A 33 -3.87 23.54 -1.60
C GLU A 33 -4.89 22.51 -1.08
N GLY A 34 -4.50 21.66 -0.13
CA GLY A 34 -5.37 20.67 0.48
C GLY A 34 -4.78 19.26 0.48
N ASN A 35 -5.50 18.35 1.14
CA ASN A 35 -5.09 16.96 1.30
C ASN A 35 -5.59 16.12 0.12
N LEU A 36 -4.66 15.72 -0.74
CA LEU A 36 -4.92 14.93 -1.96
C LEU A 36 -5.55 13.56 -1.68
N LEU A 37 -5.31 12.94 -0.52
CA LEU A 37 -5.99 11.70 -0.16
C LEU A 37 -7.47 11.96 0.15
N LEU A 38 -7.81 13.06 0.81
CA LEU A 38 -9.21 13.43 1.03
C LEU A 38 -9.91 13.76 -0.30
N GLU A 39 -9.22 14.49 -1.19
CA GLU A 39 -9.73 14.76 -2.55
C GLU A 39 -9.97 13.46 -3.35
N ALA A 40 -9.15 12.42 -3.13
CA ALA A 40 -9.32 11.10 -3.73
C ALA A 40 -10.41 10.24 -3.08
N GLY A 41 -11.14 10.77 -2.08
CA GLY A 41 -12.24 10.08 -1.40
C GLY A 41 -11.84 9.27 -0.16
N PHE A 42 -10.59 9.39 0.32
CA PHE A 42 -10.23 8.75 1.58
C PHE A 42 -10.85 9.47 2.77
N LEU A 43 -11.30 8.70 3.76
CA LEU A 43 -11.68 9.21 5.07
C LEU A 43 -10.49 9.14 6.02
N ARG A 44 -10.19 10.24 6.69
CA ARG A 44 -9.10 10.31 7.66
C ARG A 44 -9.61 10.06 9.08
N ARG A 45 -8.95 9.16 9.80
CA ARG A 45 -9.04 9.02 11.25
C ARG A 45 -7.69 9.34 11.89
N ARG A 46 -7.69 10.18 12.92
CA ARG A 46 -6.50 10.53 13.69
C ARG A 46 -6.46 9.71 14.98
N PRO A 47 -5.26 9.43 15.53
CA PRO A 47 -5.16 8.97 16.91
C PRO A 47 -5.92 9.93 17.85
N PRO A 48 -6.53 9.42 18.93
CA PRO A 48 -7.09 10.25 19.99
C PRO A 48 -6.06 11.26 20.52
N GLU A 49 -6.57 12.34 21.12
CA GLU A 49 -5.69 13.33 21.75
C GLU A 49 -4.83 12.68 22.84
N GLY A 50 -3.53 13.01 22.86
CA GLY A 50 -2.56 12.40 23.77
C GLY A 50 -1.95 11.07 23.27
N GLU A 51 -2.49 10.46 22.21
CA GLU A 51 -1.92 9.24 21.63
C GLU A 51 -0.92 9.53 20.50
N THR A 52 0.19 8.80 20.53
CA THR A 52 1.18 8.82 19.44
C THR A 52 0.81 7.82 18.35
N GLY A 53 0.89 8.20 17.07
CA GLY A 53 0.72 7.25 15.99
C GLY A 53 0.53 7.89 14.62
N SER A 54 0.29 7.05 13.61
CA SER A 54 -0.05 7.51 12.26
C SER A 54 -1.55 7.73 12.13
N SER A 55 -1.97 8.79 11.44
CA SER A 55 -3.34 8.86 10.92
C SER A 55 -3.61 7.69 9.98
N CYS A 56 -4.82 7.16 10.03
CA CYS A 56 -5.32 6.14 9.10
C CYS A 56 -6.18 6.82 8.04
N TYR A 57 -5.91 6.52 6.77
CA TYR A 57 -6.73 6.96 5.64
C TYR A 57 -7.41 5.74 5.03
N THR A 58 -8.74 5.72 5.00
CA THR A 58 -9.52 4.60 4.47
C THR A 58 -10.28 5.02 3.22
N LEU A 59 -10.10 4.29 2.13
CA LEU A 59 -10.93 4.38 0.93
C LEU A 59 -11.82 3.15 0.87
N ALA A 60 -13.13 3.36 0.84
CA ALA A 60 -14.09 2.32 0.47
C ALA A 60 -14.08 2.16 -1.06
N LEU A 61 -14.03 0.92 -1.52
CA LEU A 61 -14.03 0.56 -2.94
C LEU A 61 -15.36 -0.14 -3.28
N PRO A 62 -15.69 -0.28 -4.57
CA PRO A 62 -16.82 -1.11 -4.99
C PRO A 62 -16.73 -2.53 -4.41
N ASP A 63 -17.89 -3.20 -4.30
CA ASP A 63 -18.03 -4.58 -3.83
C ASP A 63 -17.64 -4.84 -2.35
N GLY A 64 -17.50 -3.77 -1.57
CA GLY A 64 -17.17 -3.85 -0.14
C GLY A 64 -15.68 -3.98 0.15
N ASP A 65 -14.83 -3.84 -0.87
CA ASP A 65 -13.38 -3.80 -0.69
C ASP A 65 -12.95 -2.50 0.01
N SER A 66 -11.79 -2.52 0.65
CA SER A 66 -11.23 -1.31 1.28
C SER A 66 -9.71 -1.24 1.18
N LEU A 67 -9.21 -0.01 1.11
CA LEU A 67 -7.79 0.30 1.17
C LEU A 67 -7.53 1.25 2.35
N LYS A 68 -6.73 0.80 3.31
CA LYS A 68 -6.27 1.62 4.44
C LYS A 68 -4.79 1.96 4.28
N LEU A 69 -4.43 3.21 4.53
CA LEU A 69 -3.07 3.73 4.39
C LEU A 69 -2.59 4.36 5.70
N TRP A 70 -1.32 4.11 6.02
CA TRP A 70 -0.58 4.72 7.11
C TRP A 70 0.82 5.16 6.66
N GLY A 71 1.53 5.90 7.51
CA GLY A 71 2.94 6.22 7.27
C GLY A 71 3.89 4.99 7.29
N PHE A 72 3.40 3.86 7.83
CA PHE A 72 4.16 2.61 8.00
C PHE A 72 3.74 1.49 7.04
N GLY A 73 2.72 1.67 6.19
CA GLY A 73 2.26 0.62 5.28
C GLY A 73 0.83 0.81 4.83
N LEU A 74 0.24 -0.28 4.33
CA LEU A 74 -1.15 -0.33 3.88
C LEU A 74 -1.81 -1.65 4.23
N LEU A 75 -3.14 -1.64 4.26
CA LEU A 75 -3.99 -2.83 4.32
C LEU A 75 -4.97 -2.78 3.15
N TYR A 76 -5.06 -3.86 2.39
CA TYR A 76 -6.13 -4.06 1.42
C TYR A 76 -7.03 -5.19 1.90
N GLY A 77 -8.32 -4.91 2.07
CA GLY A 77 -9.32 -5.84 2.56
C GLY A 77 -10.38 -6.14 1.51
N THR A 78 -10.82 -7.39 1.44
CA THR A 78 -11.95 -7.83 0.61
C THR A 78 -12.88 -8.71 1.44
N SER A 79 -14.19 -8.55 1.30
CA SER A 79 -15.18 -9.34 2.03
C SER A 79 -15.06 -10.86 1.82
N ARG A 80 -14.47 -11.29 0.69
CA ARG A 80 -14.37 -12.71 0.31
C ARG A 80 -13.06 -13.39 0.68
N LYS A 81 -11.94 -12.65 0.73
CA LYS A 81 -10.59 -13.22 0.89
C LYS A 81 -9.87 -12.74 2.17
N GLY A 82 -10.53 -11.94 3.00
CA GLY A 82 -9.91 -11.28 4.15
C GLY A 82 -9.03 -10.12 3.71
N GLY A 83 -7.95 -9.86 4.44
CA GLY A 83 -7.05 -8.72 4.22
C GLY A 83 -5.60 -9.10 4.00
N VAL A 84 -4.86 -8.21 3.34
CA VAL A 84 -3.39 -8.26 3.29
C VAL A 84 -2.80 -6.95 3.79
N PHE A 85 -1.89 -7.06 4.75
CA PHE A 85 -1.07 -5.95 5.22
C PHE A 85 0.31 -5.99 4.53
N LEU A 86 0.76 -4.83 4.07
CA LEU A 86 2.10 -4.62 3.52
C LEU A 86 2.82 -3.54 4.33
N ASN A 87 3.86 -3.97 5.04
CA ASN A 87 4.75 -3.05 5.75
C ASN A 87 5.64 -2.28 4.76
N ARG A 88 5.76 -0.96 4.97
CA ARG A 88 6.57 -0.05 4.16
C ARG A 88 8.02 -0.50 3.95
N TYR A 89 8.65 -1.06 4.97
CA TYR A 89 10.08 -1.35 4.97
C TYR A 89 10.41 -2.80 4.65
N GLN A 90 9.43 -3.71 4.65
CA GLN A 90 9.67 -5.12 4.38
C GLN A 90 8.96 -5.62 3.11
N PHE A 91 7.84 -4.99 2.74
CA PHE A 91 6.97 -5.44 1.64
C PHE A 91 6.65 -6.94 1.71
N ARG A 92 6.45 -7.45 2.93
CA ARG A 92 6.08 -8.84 3.16
C ARG A 92 4.56 -8.91 3.34
N PRO A 93 3.83 -9.65 2.49
CA PRO A 93 2.41 -9.87 2.67
C PRO A 93 2.12 -10.58 3.98
N VAL A 94 1.28 -9.98 4.81
CA VAL A 94 0.71 -10.59 6.00
C VAL A 94 -0.78 -10.73 5.79
N TRP A 95 -1.28 -11.96 5.72
CA TRP A 95 -2.70 -12.21 5.55
C TRP A 95 -3.43 -12.15 6.90
N LEU A 96 -4.61 -11.54 6.86
CA LEU A 96 -5.54 -11.40 7.97
C LEU A 96 -6.87 -12.04 7.57
N ALA A 97 -7.49 -12.79 8.47
CA ALA A 97 -8.77 -13.46 8.21
C ALA A 97 -9.92 -12.46 7.98
N SER A 98 -9.90 -11.32 8.66
CA SER A 98 -10.83 -10.23 8.37
C SER A 98 -10.22 -9.24 7.38
N GLU A 99 -11.10 -8.74 6.52
CA GLU A 99 -10.94 -7.60 5.63
C GLU A 99 -10.86 -6.26 6.37
N THR A 100 -11.35 -6.22 7.61
CA THR A 100 -11.28 -5.05 8.47
C THR A 100 -10.41 -5.31 9.69
N THR A 101 -10.21 -4.25 10.47
CA THR A 101 -9.55 -4.31 11.77
C THR A 101 -10.59 -3.74 12.72
N GLU A 102 -10.91 -4.47 13.80
CA GLU A 102 -11.99 -4.10 14.73
C GLU A 102 -11.72 -2.74 15.39
N GLU A 103 -10.45 -2.35 15.52
CA GLU A 103 -10.03 -1.07 16.06
C GLU A 103 -9.28 -0.21 15.03
N PRO A 104 -9.28 1.11 15.20
CA PRO A 104 -8.42 1.98 14.41
C PRO A 104 -6.95 1.77 14.83
N ILE A 105 -6.16 1.28 13.90
CA ILE A 105 -4.74 0.98 14.11
C ILE A 105 -3.92 2.26 13.98
N TRP A 106 -3.13 2.59 15.01
CA TRP A 106 -2.26 3.77 15.02
C TRP A 106 -0.77 3.45 14.90
N LYS A 107 -0.38 2.23 15.28
CA LYS A 107 1.00 1.73 15.33
C LYS A 107 1.10 0.39 14.60
N PRO A 108 2.26 0.07 14.00
CA PRO A 108 2.44 -1.20 13.29
C PRO A 108 2.26 -2.43 14.19
N ASP A 109 2.59 -2.33 15.48
CA ASP A 109 2.49 -3.45 16.42
C ASP A 109 1.03 -3.80 16.80
N ALA A 110 0.09 -2.93 16.47
CA ALA A 110 -1.35 -3.19 16.62
C ALA A 110 -1.95 -3.87 15.38
N ILE A 111 -1.15 -4.18 14.35
CA ILE A 111 -1.58 -5.05 13.25
C ILE A 111 -1.73 -6.48 13.80
N PRO A 112 -2.89 -7.15 13.60
CA PRO A 112 -3.08 -8.50 14.10
C PRO A 112 -2.00 -9.47 13.62
N THR A 113 -1.67 -10.44 14.47
CA THR A 113 -0.67 -11.47 14.16
C THR A 113 -1.05 -12.23 12.90
N ALA A 114 -0.03 -12.53 12.09
CA ALA A 114 -0.19 -13.31 10.85
C ALA A 114 -0.91 -14.63 11.12
N GLN A 115 -1.96 -14.91 10.34
CA GLN A 115 -2.67 -16.19 10.35
C GLN A 115 -2.28 -17.02 9.13
N THR A 116 -2.59 -18.32 9.16
CA THR A 116 -2.41 -19.19 8.00
C THR A 116 -3.51 -18.89 6.98
N PRO A 117 -3.17 -18.47 5.75
CA PRO A 117 -4.17 -18.20 4.73
C PRO A 117 -4.85 -19.50 4.25
N PRO A 118 -6.09 -19.43 3.73
CA PRO A 118 -6.79 -20.60 3.17
C PRO A 118 -6.05 -21.27 2.01
N SER A 119 -5.24 -20.49 1.30
CA SER A 119 -4.36 -20.97 0.24
C SER A 119 -3.14 -20.04 0.13
N PRO A 120 -1.95 -20.55 -0.26
CA PRO A 120 -0.77 -19.72 -0.55
C PRO A 120 -1.00 -18.63 -1.60
N ARG A 121 -2.03 -18.78 -2.44
CA ARG A 121 -2.39 -17.82 -3.50
C ARG A 121 -3.17 -16.61 -2.99
N VAL A 122 -3.93 -16.74 -1.90
CA VAL A 122 -4.78 -15.65 -1.37
C VAL A 122 -3.98 -14.38 -1.03
N PRO A 123 -2.87 -14.44 -0.27
CA PRO A 123 -2.08 -13.24 0.02
C PRO A 123 -1.45 -12.62 -1.24
N VAL A 124 -1.17 -13.43 -2.27
CA VAL A 124 -0.62 -12.98 -3.56
C VAL A 124 -1.65 -12.17 -4.31
N ASP A 125 -2.86 -12.73 -4.49
CA ASP A 125 -3.97 -12.06 -5.18
C ASP A 125 -4.29 -10.71 -4.53
N LEU A 126 -4.39 -10.69 -3.19
CA LEU A 126 -4.65 -9.47 -2.44
C LEU A 126 -3.52 -8.45 -2.59
N THR A 127 -2.26 -8.91 -2.61
CA THR A 127 -1.10 -8.03 -2.83
C THR A 127 -1.15 -7.40 -4.22
N VAL A 128 -1.41 -8.21 -5.25
CA VAL A 128 -1.55 -7.76 -6.65
C VAL A 128 -2.67 -6.73 -6.77
N ALA A 129 -3.84 -7.00 -6.20
CA ALA A 129 -4.96 -6.08 -6.17
C ALA A 129 -4.59 -4.77 -5.45
N ALA A 130 -3.98 -4.85 -4.27
CA ALA A 130 -3.58 -3.70 -3.48
C ALA A 130 -2.64 -2.77 -4.26
N ILE A 131 -1.58 -3.29 -4.87
CA ILE A 131 -0.59 -2.45 -5.56
C ILE A 131 -1.09 -1.93 -6.90
N ARG A 132 -2.08 -2.59 -7.54
CA ARG A 132 -2.81 -2.01 -8.67
C ARG A 132 -3.59 -0.77 -8.24
N ARG A 133 -4.25 -0.78 -7.06
CA ARG A 133 -4.91 0.42 -6.51
C ARG A 133 -3.94 1.56 -6.21
N ILE A 134 -2.71 1.24 -5.77
CA ILE A 134 -1.66 2.25 -5.61
C ILE A 134 -1.28 2.88 -6.95
N ALA A 135 -1.15 2.07 -8.00
CA ALA A 135 -0.87 2.56 -9.35
C ALA A 135 -1.96 3.52 -9.83
N ASP A 136 -3.23 3.15 -9.65
CA ASP A 136 -4.38 3.97 -10.05
C ASP A 136 -4.41 5.30 -9.29
N TYR A 137 -4.12 5.30 -7.99
CA TYR A 137 -3.99 6.53 -7.21
C TYR A 137 -2.88 7.46 -7.75
N GLU A 138 -1.70 6.90 -8.03
CA GLU A 138 -0.57 7.71 -8.51
C GLU A 138 -0.82 8.26 -9.92
N GLU A 139 -1.48 7.50 -10.79
CA GLU A 139 -1.94 7.96 -12.11
C GLU A 139 -2.94 9.11 -11.98
N TRP A 140 -3.95 8.97 -11.11
CA TRP A 140 -4.89 10.03 -10.80
C TRP A 140 -4.19 11.28 -10.24
N ALA A 141 -3.26 11.12 -9.30
CA ALA A 141 -2.56 12.25 -8.70
C ALA A 141 -1.68 13.01 -9.72
N LEU A 142 -1.06 12.28 -10.65
CA LEU A 142 -0.33 12.88 -11.77
C LEU A 142 -1.25 13.66 -12.70
N ALA A 143 -2.43 13.12 -13.03
CA ALA A 143 -3.41 13.81 -13.85
C ALA A 143 -3.98 15.05 -13.14
N ARG A 144 -4.21 14.95 -11.82
CA ARG A 144 -4.83 15.99 -10.98
C ARG A 144 -3.90 17.16 -10.68
N CYS A 145 -2.62 16.91 -10.42
CA CYS A 145 -1.65 17.92 -9.97
C CYS A 145 -0.54 18.21 -10.99
N GLY A 146 -0.45 17.41 -12.05
CA GLY A 146 0.60 17.52 -13.06
C GLY A 146 1.95 16.93 -12.63
N LEU A 147 2.79 16.70 -13.63
CA LEU A 147 4.10 16.07 -13.45
C LEU A 147 5.07 16.92 -12.60
N GLU A 148 5.00 18.24 -12.70
CA GLU A 148 5.93 19.13 -12.00
C GLU A 148 5.72 19.13 -10.48
N TYR A 149 4.49 18.93 -10.03
CA TYR A 149 4.20 18.70 -8.62
C TYR A 149 5.00 17.50 -8.09
N ARG A 150 4.94 16.35 -8.77
CA ARG A 150 5.66 15.14 -8.35
C ARG A 150 7.18 15.30 -8.44
N ARG A 151 7.69 16.02 -9.44
CA ARG A 151 9.12 16.37 -9.49
C ARG A 151 9.54 17.19 -8.28
N THR A 152 8.74 18.17 -7.88
CA THR A 152 9.00 18.97 -6.67
C THR A 152 9.00 18.12 -5.41
N VAL A 153 8.01 17.24 -5.25
CA VAL A 153 7.93 16.28 -4.13
C VAL A 153 9.18 15.40 -4.03
N LEU A 154 9.68 14.91 -5.16
CA LEU A 154 10.83 14.01 -5.20
C LEU A 154 12.17 14.74 -5.05
N ARG A 155 12.29 16.01 -5.45
CA ARG A 155 13.48 16.84 -5.17
C ARG A 155 13.75 16.97 -3.67
N GLN A 156 12.70 16.91 -2.84
CA GLN A 156 12.81 16.97 -1.38
C GLN A 156 13.17 15.62 -0.74
N TRP A 157 13.14 14.53 -1.52
CA TRP A 157 13.38 13.19 -1.00
C TRP A 157 14.88 12.88 -0.96
N LYS A 158 15.46 12.89 0.25
CA LYS A 158 16.91 12.75 0.47
C LYS A 158 17.45 11.31 0.34
N ARG A 159 16.60 10.32 0.03
CA ARG A 159 17.06 8.91 -0.06
C ARG A 159 17.69 8.62 -1.42
N PRO A 160 18.81 7.88 -1.48
CA PRO A 160 19.41 7.42 -2.72
C PRO A 160 18.55 6.28 -3.30
N SER A 161 17.42 6.62 -3.90
CA SER A 161 16.65 5.67 -4.70
C SER A 161 17.17 5.71 -6.15
N LYS A 162 17.19 4.55 -6.82
CA LYS A 162 17.31 4.53 -8.29
C LYS A 162 16.28 5.51 -8.84
N ARG A 163 16.74 6.46 -9.68
CA ARG A 163 15.95 7.57 -10.22
C ARG A 163 14.82 7.06 -11.12
N LEU A 164 13.77 6.50 -10.54
CA LEU A 164 12.54 6.21 -11.27
C LEU A 164 11.85 7.56 -11.53
N PRO A 165 11.64 7.97 -12.78
CA PRO A 165 10.92 9.21 -13.06
C PRO A 165 9.51 9.15 -12.46
N PRO A 166 8.94 10.26 -11.94
CA PRO A 166 7.61 10.25 -11.34
C PRO A 166 6.52 9.67 -12.24
N GLN A 167 6.54 9.99 -13.54
CA GLN A 167 5.58 9.46 -14.51
C GLN A 167 5.67 7.94 -14.72
N ALA A 168 6.79 7.31 -14.36
CA ALA A 168 6.98 5.87 -14.49
C ALA A 168 6.53 5.08 -13.24
N LEU A 169 6.14 5.77 -12.16
CA LEU A 169 5.76 5.12 -10.90
C LEU A 169 4.48 4.26 -11.03
N PRO A 170 3.39 4.71 -11.68
CA PRO A 170 2.21 3.86 -11.90
C PRO A 170 2.56 2.59 -12.67
N GLN A 171 3.31 2.72 -13.77
CA GLN A 171 3.71 1.57 -14.58
C GLN A 171 4.65 0.62 -13.83
N ALA A 172 5.54 1.14 -12.98
CA ALA A 172 6.41 0.31 -12.16
C ALA A 172 5.61 -0.53 -11.14
N TRP A 173 4.51 0.01 -10.60
CA TRP A 173 3.60 -0.75 -9.76
C TRP A 173 2.85 -1.84 -10.54
N ARG A 174 2.29 -1.50 -11.72
CA ARG A 174 1.61 -2.46 -12.60
C ARG A 174 2.54 -3.60 -13.02
N ALA A 175 3.74 -3.28 -13.47
CA ALA A 175 4.74 -4.29 -13.84
C ALA A 175 5.15 -5.18 -12.66
N LEU A 176 5.23 -4.63 -11.43
CA LEU A 176 5.47 -5.46 -10.25
C LEU A 176 4.29 -6.39 -9.95
N ALA A 177 3.06 -5.91 -10.12
CA ALA A 177 1.84 -6.69 -9.96
C ALA A 177 1.83 -7.88 -10.92
N ASP A 178 2.04 -7.63 -12.20
CA ASP A 178 2.05 -8.68 -13.23
C ASP A 178 3.19 -9.68 -13.00
N ALA A 179 4.36 -9.19 -12.57
CA ALA A 179 5.47 -10.06 -12.24
C ALA A 179 5.19 -10.96 -11.02
N ILE A 180 4.50 -10.46 -9.99
CA ILE A 180 4.08 -11.25 -8.82
C ILE A 180 3.00 -12.26 -9.23
N ASP A 181 2.04 -11.82 -10.05
CA ASP A 181 0.90 -12.60 -10.51
C ASP A 181 1.33 -13.82 -11.35
N GLY A 182 2.29 -13.62 -12.26
CA GLY A 182 2.86 -14.67 -13.11
C GLY A 182 3.86 -15.61 -12.41
N GLN A 183 3.95 -15.61 -11.08
CA GLN A 183 4.80 -16.58 -10.37
C GLN A 183 4.17 -17.98 -10.38
N PRO A 184 4.96 -19.03 -10.65
CA PRO A 184 4.52 -20.38 -10.32
C PRO A 184 4.35 -20.48 -8.80
N HIS A 185 3.20 -20.96 -8.37
CA HIS A 185 2.91 -21.23 -6.97
C HIS A 185 3.03 -22.73 -6.70
N PRO A 186 3.67 -23.14 -5.59
CA PRO A 186 3.59 -24.53 -5.19
C PRO A 186 2.12 -24.87 -4.95
N GLU A 187 1.62 -25.91 -5.64
CA GLU A 187 0.30 -26.45 -5.37
C GLU A 187 0.24 -26.97 -3.92
N PRO A 188 -0.92 -26.83 -3.24
CA PRO A 188 -1.09 -27.47 -1.95
C PRO A 188 -0.95 -28.99 -2.13
N VAL A 189 -0.03 -29.59 -1.37
CA VAL A 189 0.09 -31.05 -1.20
C VAL A 189 -1.06 -31.55 -0.34
#